data_AF-A0A7M4DB98-F1
#
_entry.id   AF-A0A7M4DB98-F1
#
_cell.length_a   1.000
_cell.length_b   1.000
_cell.length_c   1.000
_cell.angle_alpha   90.00
_cell.angle_beta   90.00
_cell.angle_gamma   90.00
#
_symmetry.space_group_name_H-M   'P 1'
#
loop_
_entity.id
_entity.type
_entity.pdbx_description
1 polymer ?
#
loop_
_entity_poly.entity_id
_entity_poly.type
_entity_poly.pdbx_seq_one_letter_code
_entity_poly.pdbx_strand_id
1 'polypeptide(L)'
;MIAKIKEQKNGRGKAVVFYREEILRILMNDYGYRYAKVGKKKYFLKLKDNAYKVVRIDHIRRKFADHIKDKFESLEIDGKIECNDFINEYYKQEPIKLDLSHEIFSEDFLLTEKEEHDLKLKLDDDYSFKYRKKEILSFLKNEDFTEVVEIKTLSKYYALFYKKTEKNKFLTFKITEHKHAKQITVEFGKIKAVTMKEFLKRKSDVVNINLDFNLDTDIESYKQELRPKES
;
A
#
# COMPACT_ATOMS: atom_id res chain seq x y z
N MET A 1 6.01 8.86 33.66
CA MET A 1 6.90 10.04 33.74
C MET A 1 7.74 10.16 32.48
N ILE A 2 7.70 11.28 31.75
CA ILE A 2 8.32 11.38 30.41
C ILE A 2 9.72 11.99 30.38
N ALA A 3 10.08 12.79 31.39
CA ALA A 3 11.42 13.37 31.50
C ALA A 3 11.76 13.78 32.93
N LYS A 4 13.06 13.94 33.19
CA LYS A 4 13.61 14.51 34.43
C LYS A 4 14.55 15.67 34.11
N ILE A 5 14.42 16.76 34.86
CA ILE A 5 15.25 17.96 34.74
C ILE A 5 16.40 17.89 35.74
N LYS A 6 17.63 18.02 35.26
CA LYS A 6 18.85 18.02 36.08
C LYS A 6 19.54 19.38 35.99
N GLU A 7 19.93 19.95 37.13
CA GLU A 7 20.78 21.14 37.14
C GLU A 7 22.21 20.77 36.72
N GLN A 8 22.80 21.53 35.79
CA GLN A 8 24.20 21.34 35.43
C GLN A 8 25.12 22.08 36.42
N LYS A 9 26.16 21.38 36.90
CA LYS A 9 27.09 21.86 37.95
C LYS A 9 27.89 23.13 37.59
N ASN A 10 27.87 23.59 36.34
CA ASN A 10 28.73 24.68 35.84
C ASN A 10 27.94 25.93 35.43
N GLY A 11 26.72 26.15 35.91
CA GLY A 11 25.90 27.31 35.55
C GLY A 11 25.39 27.33 34.11
N ARG A 12 25.62 26.25 33.34
CA ARG A 12 25.22 26.10 31.92
C ARG A 12 23.74 25.72 31.71
N GLY A 13 22.88 26.02 32.68
CA GLY A 13 21.44 25.79 32.60
C GLY A 13 20.98 24.40 33.03
N LYS A 14 19.72 24.07 32.67
CA LYS A 14 19.04 22.82 33.00
C LYS A 14 19.25 21.80 31.87
N ALA A 15 19.50 20.54 32.22
CA ALA A 15 19.57 19.41 31.29
C ALA A 15 18.28 18.58 31.37
N VAL A 16 17.75 18.17 30.23
CA VAL A 16 16.57 17.28 30.17
C VAL A 16 17.05 15.85 29.95
N VAL A 17 16.55 14.90 30.73
CA VAL A 17 16.75 13.46 30.52
C VAL A 17 15.40 12.86 30.14
N PHE A 18 15.26 12.42 28.90
CA PHE A 18 14.03 11.84 28.38
C PHE A 18 13.93 10.34 28.72
N TYR A 19 12.78 9.93 29.26
CA TYR A 19 12.42 8.52 29.43
C TYR A 19 11.83 8.00 28.11
N ARG A 20 12.71 7.44 27.26
CA ARG A 20 12.37 7.09 25.87
C ARG A 20 11.21 6.09 25.76
N GLU A 21 11.18 5.09 26.64
CA GLU A 21 10.11 4.08 26.64
C GLU A 21 8.75 4.71 26.88
N GLU A 22 8.65 5.62 27.85
CA GLU A 22 7.42 6.32 28.20
C GLU A 22 6.92 7.20 27.04
N ILE A 23 7.84 7.90 26.36
CA ILE A 23 7.54 8.67 25.15
C ILE A 23 6.96 7.76 24.05
N LEU A 24 7.58 6.60 23.85
CA LEU A 24 7.13 5.63 22.85
C LEU A 24 5.79 5.01 23.24
N ARG A 25 5.56 4.70 24.52
CA ARG A 25 4.26 4.19 25.01
C ARG A 25 3.13 5.20 24.78
N ILE A 26 3.38 6.49 24.98
CA ILE A 26 2.41 7.54 24.60
C ILE A 26 2.11 7.51 23.10
N LEU A 27 3.13 7.46 22.25
CA LEU A 27 2.94 7.39 20.80
C LEU A 27 2.19 6.14 20.34
N MET A 28 2.43 5.02 21.02
CA MET A 28 1.74 3.77 20.77
C MET A 28 0.27 3.84 21.20
N ASN A 29 0.02 4.23 22.44
CA ASN A 29 -1.30 4.12 23.08
C ASN A 29 -2.23 5.26 22.64
N ASP A 30 -1.74 6.50 22.67
CA ASP A 30 -2.57 7.69 22.41
C ASP A 30 -2.68 7.98 20.91
N TYR A 31 -1.64 7.64 20.14
CA TYR A 31 -1.55 8.01 18.72
C TYR A 31 -1.60 6.83 17.75
N GLY A 32 -1.65 5.60 18.27
CA GLY A 32 -1.84 4.38 17.48
C GLY A 32 -0.68 4.06 16.55
N TYR A 33 0.53 4.54 16.84
CA TYR A 33 1.70 4.15 16.07
C TYR A 33 2.06 2.68 16.37
N ARG A 34 2.39 1.95 15.32
CA ARG A 34 2.73 0.53 15.37
C ARG A 34 3.91 0.22 14.48
N TYR A 35 4.48 -0.97 14.63
CA TYR A 35 5.60 -1.44 13.83
C TYR A 35 5.40 -2.90 13.44
N ALA A 36 5.57 -3.18 12.15
CA ALA A 36 5.48 -4.55 11.65
C ALA A 36 6.41 -4.81 10.49
N LYS A 37 6.73 -6.09 10.29
CA LYS A 37 7.42 -6.59 9.11
C LYS A 37 6.38 -6.97 8.05
N VAL A 38 6.51 -6.41 6.86
CA VAL A 38 5.70 -6.76 5.69
C VAL A 38 6.62 -7.36 4.64
N GLY A 39 6.48 -8.67 4.43
CA GLY A 39 7.43 -9.42 3.60
C GLY A 39 8.85 -9.38 4.19
N LYS A 40 9.81 -8.79 3.46
CA LYS A 40 11.21 -8.66 3.92
C LYS A 40 11.54 -7.30 4.55
N LYS A 41 10.65 -6.32 4.44
CA LYS A 41 10.88 -4.94 4.88
C LYS A 41 10.11 -4.66 6.17
N LYS A 42 10.59 -3.70 6.96
CA LYS A 42 9.97 -3.31 8.22
C LYS A 42 9.46 -1.88 8.12
N TYR A 43 8.30 -1.61 8.71
CA TYR A 43 7.58 -0.36 8.53
C TYR A 43 6.99 0.11 9.85
N PHE A 44 7.05 1.42 10.08
CA PHE A 44 6.15 2.07 11.02
C PHE A 44 4.79 2.26 10.36
N LEU A 45 3.74 1.95 11.09
CA LEU A 45 2.38 1.94 10.63
C LEU A 45 1.51 2.81 11.53
N LYS A 46 0.44 3.33 10.94
CA LYS A 46 -0.66 3.97 11.67
C LYS A 46 -1.97 3.64 10.99
N LEU A 47 -2.98 3.29 11.79
CA LEU A 47 -4.32 3.05 11.28
C LEU A 47 -4.94 4.40 10.84
N LYS A 48 -5.39 4.46 9.60
CA LYS A 48 -6.09 5.62 9.04
C LYS A 48 -7.16 5.14 8.06
N ASP A 49 -8.40 5.60 8.23
CA ASP A 49 -9.53 5.24 7.37
C ASP A 49 -9.71 3.71 7.28
N ASN A 50 -9.65 3.02 8.42
CA ASN A 50 -9.72 1.55 8.55
C ASN A 50 -8.62 0.75 7.82
N ALA A 51 -7.50 1.39 7.45
CA ALA A 51 -6.37 0.72 6.85
C ALA A 51 -5.03 1.20 7.42
N TYR A 52 -4.06 0.29 7.57
CA TYR A 52 -2.71 0.69 7.95
C TYR A 52 -2.01 1.44 6.82
N LYS A 53 -1.38 2.55 7.18
CA LYS A 53 -0.54 3.37 6.30
C LYS A 53 0.88 3.39 6.82
N VAL A 54 1.85 3.34 5.91
CA VAL A 54 3.27 3.51 6.24
C VAL A 54 3.52 4.95 6.65
N VAL A 55 4.20 5.14 7.79
CA VAL A 55 4.63 6.45 8.27
C VAL A 55 6.15 6.49 8.40
N ARG A 56 6.72 7.68 8.20
CA ARG A 56 8.16 7.91 8.44
C ARG A 56 8.40 8.22 9.90
N ILE A 57 9.58 7.88 10.40
CA ILE A 57 9.97 8.18 11.79
C ILE A 57 9.91 9.68 12.11
N ASP A 58 10.22 10.55 11.13
CA ASP A 58 10.13 12.00 11.30
C ASP A 58 8.69 12.49 11.53
N HIS A 59 7.70 11.75 11.03
CA HIS A 59 6.30 12.07 11.31
C HIS A 59 5.94 11.70 12.75
N ILE A 60 6.45 10.57 13.26
CA ILE A 60 6.28 10.15 14.65
C ILE A 60 6.93 11.17 15.58
N ARG A 61 8.16 11.61 15.26
CA ARG A 61 8.91 12.62 16.01
C ARG A 61 8.17 13.96 16.06
N ARG A 62 7.65 14.44 14.93
CA ARG A 62 6.83 15.65 14.89
C ARG A 62 5.55 15.49 15.69
N LYS A 63 4.90 14.32 15.61
CA LYS A 63 3.66 14.10 16.35
C LYS A 63 3.85 14.14 17.88
N PHE A 64 4.99 13.68 18.38
CA PHE A 64 5.31 13.86 19.80
C PHE A 64 5.62 15.31 20.15
N ALA A 65 6.29 16.07 19.28
CA ALA A 65 6.47 17.51 19.50
C ALA A 65 5.14 18.26 19.57
N ASP A 66 4.17 17.90 18.71
CA ASP A 66 2.80 18.43 18.77
C ASP A 66 2.12 18.04 20.10
N HIS A 67 2.26 16.78 20.52
CA HIS A 67 1.77 16.33 21.84
C HIS A 67 2.34 17.16 22.99
N ILE A 68 3.66 17.46 22.96
CA ILE A 68 4.30 18.31 23.96
C ILE A 68 3.64 19.69 23.99
N LYS A 69 3.45 20.33 22.83
CA LYS A 69 2.83 21.67 22.74
C LYS A 69 1.40 21.67 23.27
N ASP A 70 0.62 20.67 22.91
CA ASP A 70 -0.81 20.62 23.23
C ASP A 70 -1.07 20.23 24.69
N LYS A 71 -0.19 19.43 25.28
CA LYS A 71 -0.42 18.80 26.59
C LYS A 71 0.62 19.13 27.65
N PHE A 72 1.51 20.11 27.41
CA PHE A 72 2.69 20.37 28.23
C PHE A 72 2.43 20.36 29.74
N GLU A 73 1.42 21.11 30.20
CA GLU A 73 1.07 21.25 31.63
C GLU A 73 0.61 19.94 32.28
N SER A 74 0.15 18.98 31.48
CA SER A 74 -0.28 17.65 31.95
C SER A 74 0.79 16.58 31.85
N LEU A 75 1.97 16.90 31.29
CA LEU A 75 3.06 15.95 31.16
C LEU A 75 3.73 15.71 32.51
N GLU A 76 3.95 14.45 32.85
CA GLU A 76 4.72 14.07 34.03
C GLU A 76 6.22 14.36 33.83
N ILE A 77 6.66 15.56 34.21
CA ILE A 77 8.04 16.03 34.15
C ILE A 77 8.56 16.26 35.57
N ASP A 78 9.64 15.58 35.95
CA ASP A 78 10.30 15.78 37.25
C ASP A 78 11.22 17.01 37.20
N GLY A 79 10.68 18.15 37.62
CA GLY A 79 11.36 19.45 37.73
C GLY A 79 10.68 20.57 36.94
N LYS A 80 11.17 21.80 37.09
CA LYS A 80 10.60 23.00 36.43
C LYS A 80 11.34 23.33 35.14
N ILE A 81 10.64 23.40 34.02
CA ILE A 81 11.16 23.85 32.71
C ILE A 81 10.03 24.49 31.91
N GLU A 82 10.34 25.47 31.06
CA GLU A 82 9.36 26.07 30.15
C GLU A 82 9.16 25.19 28.91
N CYS A 83 7.96 25.25 28.32
CA CYS A 83 7.59 24.43 27.16
C CYS A 83 8.56 24.59 25.98
N ASN A 84 8.93 25.83 25.65
CA ASN A 84 9.84 26.10 24.54
C ASN A 84 11.23 25.49 24.77
N ASP A 85 11.78 25.60 25.99
CA ASP A 85 13.06 25.01 26.35
C ASP A 85 13.02 23.48 26.28
N PHE A 86 11.92 22.88 26.75
CA PHE A 86 11.73 21.43 26.68
C PHE A 86 11.65 20.93 25.24
N ILE A 87 10.93 21.64 24.36
CA ILE A 87 10.83 21.31 22.92
C ILE A 87 12.19 21.45 22.24
N ASN A 88 12.95 22.50 22.55
CA ASN A 88 14.30 22.70 22.00
C ASN A 88 15.23 21.55 22.40
N GLU A 89 15.19 21.12 23.66
CA GLU A 89 15.96 19.96 24.13
C GLU A 89 15.46 18.64 23.51
N TYR A 90 14.16 18.49 23.29
CA TYR A 90 13.61 17.32 22.57
C TYR A 90 14.17 17.19 21.15
N TYR A 91 14.17 18.29 20.38
CA TYR A 91 14.73 18.28 19.02
C TYR A 91 16.24 18.06 19.01
N LYS A 92 16.95 18.63 19.98
CA LYS A 92 18.40 18.48 20.11
C LYS A 92 18.83 17.06 20.48
N GLN A 93 18.08 16.38 21.34
CA GLN A 93 18.44 15.04 21.83
C GLN A 93 17.85 13.89 20.99
N GLU A 94 16.78 14.15 20.24
CA GLU A 94 16.03 13.17 19.45
C GLU A 94 15.77 11.85 20.20
N PRO A 95 14.99 11.86 21.30
CA PRO A 95 14.84 10.68 22.15
C PRO A 95 14.14 9.49 21.46
N ILE A 96 13.45 9.71 20.34
CA ILE A 96 12.80 8.67 19.54
C ILE A 96 13.81 8.13 18.51
N LYS A 97 14.36 6.95 18.79
CA LYS A 97 15.34 6.22 17.97
C LYS A 97 14.76 4.92 17.41
N LEU A 98 15.28 4.49 16.26
CA LEU A 98 14.75 3.34 15.50
C LEU A 98 14.79 2.03 16.30
N ASP A 99 15.92 1.73 16.94
CA ASP A 99 16.17 0.51 17.69
C ASP A 99 15.10 0.23 18.75
N LEU A 100 14.88 1.18 19.66
CA LEU A 100 13.90 1.04 20.74
C LEU A 100 12.45 1.15 20.24
N SER A 101 12.21 1.99 19.22
CA SER A 101 10.87 2.16 18.66
C SER A 101 10.33 0.88 18.02
N HIS A 102 11.21 0.05 17.45
CA HIS A 102 10.79 -1.20 16.83
C HIS A 102 10.21 -2.18 17.84
N GLU A 103 10.89 -2.36 18.98
CA GLU A 103 10.48 -3.28 20.03
C GLU A 103 9.14 -2.85 20.62
N ILE A 104 9.05 -1.62 21.12
CA ILE A 104 7.86 -1.11 21.80
C ILE A 104 6.65 -1.10 20.86
N PHE A 105 6.78 -0.58 19.64
CA PHE A 105 5.64 -0.51 18.71
C PHE A 105 5.20 -1.86 18.12
N SER A 106 5.91 -2.96 18.44
CA SER A 106 5.55 -4.33 18.04
C SER A 106 5.16 -5.23 19.21
N GLU A 107 5.28 -4.75 20.45
CA GLU A 107 5.12 -5.55 21.69
C GLU A 107 3.79 -6.31 21.73
N ASP A 108 2.70 -5.68 21.31
CA ASP A 108 1.34 -6.21 21.34
C ASP A 108 0.67 -6.28 19.96
N PHE A 109 1.45 -6.16 18.88
CA PHE A 109 0.91 -5.88 17.56
C PHE A 109 1.31 -6.90 16.51
N LEU A 110 0.28 -7.51 15.91
CA LEU A 110 0.39 -8.37 14.75
C LEU A 110 -0.64 -7.92 13.70
N LEU A 111 -0.19 -7.86 12.45
CA LEU A 111 -1.10 -7.66 11.33
C LEU A 111 -1.96 -8.91 11.15
N THR A 112 -3.25 -8.72 10.90
CA THR A 112 -4.10 -9.79 10.38
C THR A 112 -3.65 -10.17 8.97
N GLU A 113 -4.01 -11.37 8.51
CA GLU A 113 -3.68 -11.82 7.14
C GLU A 113 -4.17 -10.85 6.07
N LYS A 114 -5.37 -10.28 6.26
CA LYS A 114 -5.95 -9.28 5.36
C LYS A 114 -5.13 -8.00 5.34
N GLU A 115 -4.76 -7.47 6.50
CA GLU A 115 -3.97 -6.22 6.56
C GLU A 115 -2.57 -6.41 5.99
N GLU A 116 -1.94 -7.56 6.25
CA GLU A 116 -0.65 -7.88 5.66
C GLU A 116 -0.75 -8.02 4.13
N HIS A 117 -1.81 -8.66 3.64
CA HIS A 117 -2.10 -8.76 2.21
C HIS A 117 -2.28 -7.37 1.55
N ASP A 118 -3.12 -6.52 2.14
CA ASP A 118 -3.38 -5.16 1.64
C ASP A 118 -2.12 -4.29 1.63
N LEU A 119 -1.23 -4.47 2.60
CA LEU A 119 0.07 -3.79 2.64
C LEU A 119 1.02 -4.36 1.59
N LYS A 120 1.10 -5.68 1.41
CA LYS A 120 1.93 -6.31 0.37
C LYS A 120 1.51 -5.85 -1.03
N LEU A 121 0.22 -5.76 -1.32
CA LEU A 121 -0.28 -5.24 -2.59
C LEU A 121 0.20 -3.82 -2.92
N LYS A 122 0.47 -3.01 -1.89
CA LYS A 122 0.90 -1.61 -2.02
C LYS A 122 2.42 -1.42 -1.96
N LEU A 123 3.14 -2.28 -1.25
CA LEU A 123 4.54 -2.06 -0.88
C LEU A 123 5.52 -3.05 -1.52
N ASP A 124 5.02 -4.17 -2.03
CA ASP A 124 5.80 -5.23 -2.65
C ASP A 124 5.34 -5.43 -4.11
N ASP A 125 6.07 -4.80 -5.03
CA ASP A 125 5.77 -4.86 -6.46
C ASP A 125 5.77 -6.31 -7.00
N ASP A 126 6.62 -7.20 -6.47
CA ASP A 126 6.64 -8.60 -6.92
C ASP A 126 5.40 -9.35 -6.46
N TYR A 127 4.99 -9.12 -5.21
CA TYR A 127 3.76 -9.69 -4.67
C TYR A 127 2.53 -9.17 -5.44
N SER A 128 2.44 -7.85 -5.61
CA SER A 128 1.33 -7.19 -6.32
C SER A 128 1.21 -7.68 -7.76
N PHE A 129 2.33 -7.74 -8.49
CA PHE A 129 2.39 -8.29 -9.85
C PHE A 129 1.89 -9.73 -9.91
N LYS A 130 2.42 -10.62 -9.08
CA LYS A 130 2.05 -12.04 -9.07
C LYS A 130 0.59 -12.26 -8.68
N TYR A 131 0.10 -11.51 -7.69
CA TYR A 131 -1.27 -11.61 -7.21
C TYR A 131 -2.27 -11.15 -8.27
N ARG A 132 -2.09 -9.94 -8.81
CA ARG A 132 -2.96 -9.40 -9.89
C ARG A 132 -2.99 -10.32 -11.11
N LYS A 133 -1.83 -10.86 -11.51
CA LYS A 133 -1.77 -11.85 -12.59
C LYS A 133 -2.68 -13.04 -12.32
N LYS A 134 -2.57 -13.61 -11.12
CA LYS A 134 -3.36 -14.78 -10.71
C LYS A 134 -4.85 -14.46 -10.73
N GLU A 135 -5.25 -13.30 -10.23
CA GLU A 135 -6.66 -12.88 -10.24
C GLU A 135 -7.21 -12.76 -11.65
N ILE A 136 -6.51 -12.04 -12.54
CA ILE A 136 -6.94 -11.85 -13.94
C ILE A 136 -7.07 -13.21 -14.65
N LEU A 137 -6.07 -14.09 -14.52
CA LEU A 137 -6.12 -15.41 -15.15
C LEU A 137 -7.23 -16.29 -14.56
N SER A 138 -7.50 -16.18 -13.26
CA SER A 138 -8.58 -16.91 -12.62
C SER A 138 -9.94 -16.41 -13.09
N PHE A 139 -10.12 -15.09 -13.20
CA PHE A 139 -11.31 -14.47 -13.78
C PHE A 139 -11.56 -14.97 -15.20
N LEU A 140 -10.55 -14.88 -16.08
CA LEU A 140 -10.68 -15.30 -17.48
C LEU A 140 -11.04 -16.78 -17.62
N LYS A 141 -10.43 -17.63 -16.79
CA LYS A 141 -10.75 -19.06 -16.74
C LYS A 141 -12.19 -19.30 -16.29
N ASN A 142 -12.63 -18.63 -15.23
CA ASN A 142 -13.99 -18.80 -14.70
C ASN A 142 -15.06 -18.26 -15.64
N GLU A 143 -14.70 -17.28 -16.47
CA GLU A 143 -15.56 -16.72 -17.51
C GLU A 143 -15.42 -17.45 -18.86
N ASP A 144 -14.83 -18.65 -18.91
CA ASP A 144 -14.68 -19.47 -20.11
C ASP A 144 -13.98 -18.77 -21.29
N PHE A 145 -13.05 -17.84 -21.01
CA PHE A 145 -12.20 -17.27 -22.06
C PHE A 145 -11.18 -18.31 -22.52
N THR A 146 -10.99 -18.38 -23.84
CA THR A 146 -9.99 -19.24 -24.47
C THR A 146 -8.74 -18.42 -24.82
N GLU A 147 -7.57 -18.93 -24.47
CA GLU A 147 -6.28 -18.36 -24.85
C GLU A 147 -5.91 -18.75 -26.30
N VAL A 148 -5.41 -17.80 -27.09
CA VAL A 148 -5.15 -18.01 -28.54
C VAL A 148 -3.72 -17.77 -28.93
N VAL A 149 -3.09 -16.77 -28.32
CA VAL A 149 -1.76 -16.33 -28.71
C VAL A 149 -0.97 -16.08 -27.45
N GLU A 150 0.18 -16.72 -27.35
CA GLU A 150 1.20 -16.46 -26.34
C GLU A 150 2.48 -16.03 -27.06
N ILE A 151 2.90 -14.78 -26.89
CA ILE A 151 4.20 -14.29 -27.38
C ILE A 151 5.08 -13.98 -26.18
N LYS A 152 6.18 -14.71 -26.07
CA LYS A 152 7.21 -14.53 -25.04
C LYS A 152 8.43 -13.87 -25.65
N THR A 153 8.78 -12.68 -25.18
CA THR A 153 10.11 -12.09 -25.38
C THR A 153 10.85 -12.02 -24.05
N LEU A 154 12.12 -11.60 -24.08
CA LEU A 154 12.94 -11.42 -22.86
C LEU A 154 12.31 -10.42 -21.89
N SER A 155 11.70 -9.34 -22.41
CA SER A 155 11.20 -8.23 -21.61
C SER A 155 9.67 -8.18 -21.48
N LYS A 156 8.95 -8.87 -22.38
CA LYS A 156 7.48 -8.80 -22.43
C LYS A 156 6.84 -10.16 -22.65
N TYR A 157 5.70 -10.33 -22.00
CA TYR A 157 4.78 -11.42 -22.28
C TYR A 157 3.50 -10.83 -22.85
N TYR A 158 2.96 -11.44 -23.89
CA TYR A 158 1.68 -11.06 -24.47
C TYR A 158 0.78 -12.29 -24.55
N ALA A 159 -0.41 -12.20 -23.98
CA ALA A 159 -1.44 -13.20 -24.15
C ALA A 159 -2.75 -12.58 -24.63
N LEU A 160 -3.39 -13.21 -25.63
CA LEU A 160 -4.72 -12.85 -26.10
C LEU A 160 -5.71 -13.93 -25.70
N PHE A 161 -6.73 -13.50 -24.96
CA PHE A 161 -7.87 -14.31 -24.55
C PHE A 161 -9.12 -13.84 -25.27
N TYR A 162 -10.03 -14.75 -25.60
CA TYR A 162 -11.31 -14.38 -26.19
C TYR A 162 -12.47 -15.25 -25.69
N LYS A 163 -13.68 -14.70 -25.79
CA LYS A 163 -14.95 -15.41 -25.58
C LYS A 163 -15.93 -15.02 -26.67
N LYS A 164 -16.51 -16.02 -27.34
CA LYS A 164 -17.58 -15.78 -28.32
C LYS A 164 -18.89 -15.54 -27.57
N THR A 165 -19.50 -14.36 -27.71
CA THR A 165 -20.72 -14.00 -27.00
C THR A 165 -21.98 -14.08 -27.88
N GLU A 166 -21.84 -13.88 -29.19
CA GLU A 166 -22.92 -14.01 -30.15
C GLU A 166 -22.38 -14.62 -31.46
N LYS A 167 -23.26 -14.88 -32.45
CA LYS A 167 -22.89 -15.49 -33.74
C LYS A 167 -21.67 -14.83 -34.38
N ASN A 168 -21.57 -13.50 -34.30
CA ASN A 168 -20.54 -12.70 -34.94
C ASN A 168 -19.76 -11.75 -33.99
N LYS A 169 -19.81 -11.98 -32.67
CA LYS A 169 -19.22 -11.08 -31.66
C LYS A 169 -18.26 -11.86 -30.75
N PHE A 170 -17.05 -11.32 -30.62
CA PHE A 170 -16.00 -11.82 -29.75
C PHE A 170 -15.62 -10.73 -28.76
N LEU A 171 -15.57 -11.07 -27.47
CA LEU A 171 -14.90 -10.26 -26.47
C LEU A 171 -13.45 -10.70 -26.35
N THR A 172 -12.54 -9.76 -26.14
CA THR A 172 -11.11 -10.04 -26.06
C THR A 172 -10.48 -9.38 -24.85
N PHE A 173 -9.54 -10.07 -24.23
CA PHE A 173 -8.60 -9.51 -23.28
C PHE A 173 -7.19 -9.71 -23.79
N LYS A 174 -6.45 -8.63 -23.97
CA LYS A 174 -5.02 -8.66 -24.27
C LYS A 174 -4.25 -8.31 -23.01
N ILE A 175 -3.50 -9.27 -22.49
CA ILE A 175 -2.66 -9.11 -21.31
C ILE A 175 -1.23 -8.86 -21.78
N THR A 176 -0.61 -7.78 -21.32
CA THR A 176 0.82 -7.55 -21.47
C THR A 176 1.49 -7.54 -20.10
N GLU A 177 2.48 -8.40 -19.92
CA GLU A 177 3.32 -8.38 -18.70
C GLU A 177 4.63 -7.66 -19.01
N HIS A 178 4.91 -6.63 -18.21
CA HIS A 178 6.15 -5.87 -18.22
C HIS A 178 7.03 -6.36 -17.09
N LYS A 179 7.77 -7.47 -17.29
CA LYS A 179 8.51 -8.17 -16.23
C LYS A 179 9.46 -7.29 -15.45
N HIS A 180 10.19 -6.39 -16.12
CA HIS A 180 11.14 -5.48 -15.46
C HIS A 180 10.44 -4.38 -14.65
N ALA A 181 9.31 -3.87 -15.16
CA ALA A 181 8.51 -2.86 -14.48
C ALA A 181 7.56 -3.47 -13.43
N LYS A 182 7.48 -4.81 -13.34
CA LYS A 182 6.56 -5.56 -12.47
C LYS A 182 5.12 -5.08 -12.63
N GLN A 183 4.74 -4.81 -13.86
CA GLN A 183 3.42 -4.27 -14.21
C GLN A 183 2.70 -5.22 -15.18
N ILE A 184 1.38 -5.26 -15.07
CA ILE A 184 0.50 -5.93 -16.02
C ILE A 184 -0.43 -4.87 -16.56
N THR A 185 -0.56 -4.83 -17.88
CA THR A 185 -1.63 -4.08 -18.55
C THR A 185 -2.60 -5.07 -19.16
N VAL A 186 -3.87 -4.73 -19.08
CA VAL A 186 -4.96 -5.53 -19.61
C VAL A 186 -5.79 -4.63 -20.50
N GLU A 187 -5.89 -4.97 -21.77
CA GLU A 187 -6.70 -4.27 -22.76
C GLU A 187 -7.94 -5.09 -23.02
N PHE A 188 -9.12 -4.54 -22.69
CA PHE A 188 -10.41 -5.16 -23.00
C PHE A 188 -10.94 -4.62 -24.33
N GLY A 189 -11.45 -5.51 -25.17
CA GLY A 189 -11.93 -5.15 -26.50
C GLY A 189 -13.03 -6.04 -27.03
N LYS A 190 -13.55 -5.65 -28.18
CA LYS A 190 -14.63 -6.35 -28.88
C LYS A 190 -14.32 -6.40 -30.37
N ILE A 191 -14.41 -7.59 -30.95
CA ILE A 191 -14.19 -7.82 -32.37
C ILE A 191 -15.46 -8.41 -32.97
N LYS A 192 -15.95 -7.79 -34.04
CA LYS A 192 -16.99 -8.37 -34.89
C LYS A 192 -16.32 -9.21 -35.98
N ALA A 193 -16.64 -10.49 -36.02
CA ALA A 193 -16.15 -11.43 -37.02
C ALA A 193 -17.17 -12.55 -37.22
N VAL A 194 -17.42 -12.95 -38.46
CA VAL A 194 -18.40 -14.00 -38.78
C VAL A 194 -17.83 -15.39 -38.50
N THR A 195 -16.51 -15.54 -38.64
CA THR A 195 -15.81 -16.82 -38.43
C THR A 195 -14.61 -16.67 -37.50
N MET A 196 -14.18 -17.79 -36.91
CA MET A 196 -12.95 -17.83 -36.11
C MET A 196 -11.72 -17.43 -36.95
N LYS A 197 -11.66 -17.87 -38.21
CA LYS A 197 -10.56 -17.53 -39.12
C LYS A 197 -10.46 -16.03 -39.40
N GLU A 198 -11.61 -15.36 -39.51
CA GLU A 198 -11.69 -13.90 -39.67
C GLU A 198 -11.26 -13.18 -38.38
N PHE A 199 -11.73 -13.64 -37.22
CA PHE A 199 -11.31 -13.12 -35.92
C PHE A 199 -9.78 -13.18 -35.74
N LEU A 200 -9.18 -14.35 -35.99
CA LEU A 200 -7.73 -14.56 -35.85
C LEU A 200 -6.89 -13.67 -36.78
N LYS A 201 -7.44 -13.27 -37.94
CA LYS A 201 -6.81 -12.31 -38.86
C LYS A 201 -6.92 -10.87 -38.36
N ARG A 202 -8.03 -10.51 -37.72
CA ARG A 202 -8.32 -9.17 -37.19
C ARG A 202 -7.78 -8.92 -35.78
N LYS A 203 -6.98 -9.84 -35.22
CA LYS A 203 -6.42 -9.70 -33.86
C LYS A 203 -5.55 -8.45 -33.66
N SER A 204 -5.14 -7.77 -34.74
CA SER A 204 -4.45 -6.47 -34.74
C SER A 204 -5.39 -5.26 -34.68
N ASP A 205 -6.66 -5.44 -35.05
CA ASP A 205 -7.66 -4.37 -35.22
C ASP A 205 -8.50 -4.18 -33.94
N VAL A 206 -7.93 -4.53 -32.78
CA VAL A 206 -8.57 -4.27 -31.49
C VAL A 206 -8.81 -2.78 -31.41
N VAL A 207 -10.09 -2.37 -31.48
CA VAL A 207 -10.49 -0.99 -31.19
C VAL A 207 -9.91 -0.69 -29.82
N ASN A 208 -8.91 0.20 -29.82
CA ASN A 208 -8.12 0.55 -28.65
C ASN A 208 -9.03 1.28 -27.66
N ILE A 209 -9.74 0.52 -26.83
CA ILE A 209 -10.26 1.03 -25.57
C ILE A 209 -9.07 0.93 -24.62
N ASN A 210 -8.18 1.92 -24.70
CA ASN A 210 -7.11 2.10 -23.73
C ASN A 210 -7.77 2.43 -22.38
N LEU A 211 -8.03 1.38 -21.60
CA LEU A 211 -8.30 1.50 -20.19
C LEU A 211 -7.19 0.72 -19.51
N ASP A 212 -6.50 1.37 -18.58
CA ASP A 212 -5.69 0.69 -17.59
C ASP A 212 -6.63 -0.19 -16.77
N PHE A 213 -7.01 -1.35 -17.31
CA PHE A 213 -8.11 -2.15 -16.81
C PHE A 213 -7.80 -2.58 -15.37
N ASN A 214 -8.57 -2.04 -14.45
CA ASN A 214 -8.59 -2.38 -13.05
C ASN A 214 -9.83 -3.25 -12.84
N LEU A 215 -9.60 -4.52 -12.48
CA LEU A 215 -10.65 -5.54 -12.32
C LEU A 215 -11.76 -5.07 -11.37
N ASP A 216 -11.43 -4.25 -10.37
CA ASP A 216 -12.38 -3.71 -9.38
C ASP A 216 -13.34 -2.66 -9.98
N THR A 217 -12.95 -1.93 -11.02
CA THR A 217 -13.75 -0.84 -11.61
C THR A 217 -14.33 -1.20 -12.98
N ASP A 218 -13.65 -2.05 -13.75
CA ASP A 218 -13.99 -2.28 -15.16
C ASP A 218 -14.81 -3.55 -15.40
N ILE A 219 -15.09 -4.32 -14.34
CA ILE A 219 -16.01 -5.47 -14.40
C ILE A 219 -17.43 -5.04 -14.81
N GLU A 220 -17.81 -3.80 -14.52
CA GLU A 220 -19.12 -3.27 -14.90
C GLU A 220 -19.23 -3.08 -16.42
N SER A 221 -18.15 -2.65 -17.09
CA SER A 221 -18.10 -2.57 -18.55
C SER A 221 -18.25 -3.96 -19.21
N TYR A 222 -17.63 -4.98 -18.61
CA TYR A 222 -17.83 -6.37 -19.02
C TYR A 222 -19.29 -6.82 -18.85
N LYS A 223 -19.87 -6.60 -17.66
CA LYS A 223 -21.25 -6.99 -17.35
C LYS A 223 -22.27 -6.31 -18.27
N GLN A 224 -22.05 -5.05 -18.64
CA GLN A 224 -22.93 -4.33 -19.57
C GLN A 224 -22.95 -4.97 -20.96
N GLU A 225 -21.82 -5.47 -21.45
CA GLU A 225 -21.72 -6.10 -22.78
C GLU A 225 -22.30 -7.53 -22.84
N LEU A 226 -22.55 -8.15 -21.68
CA LEU A 226 -23.25 -9.42 -21.54
C LEU A 226 -24.78 -9.28 -21.51
N ARG A 227 -25.31 -8.09 -21.16
CA ARG A 227 -26.76 -7.89 -21.14
C ARG A 227 -27.27 -7.89 -22.58
N PRO A 228 -28.31 -8.68 -22.91
CA PRO A 228 -29.00 -8.52 -24.18
C PRO A 228 -29.49 -7.07 -24.25
N LYS A 229 -29.23 -6.39 -25.37
CA LYS A 229 -29.89 -5.11 -25.61
C LYS A 229 -31.37 -5.41 -25.67
N GLU A 230 -32.12 -4.98 -24.66
CA GLU A 230 -33.57 -4.91 -24.73
C GLU A 230 -33.89 -4.07 -25.97
N SER A 231 -34.43 -4.76 -26.97
CA SER A 231 -34.85 -4.24 -28.26
C SER A 231 -36.35 -4.02 -28.26
#